data_AF-A0A1D1Z2Z6-F1
#
_entry.id   AF-A0A1D1Z2Z6-F1
#
_cell.length_a   1.000
_cell.length_b   1.000
_cell.length_c   1.000
_cell.angle_alpha   90.00
_cell.angle_beta   90.00
_cell.angle_gamma   90.00
#
_symmetry.space_group_name_H-M   'P 1'
#
loop_
_entity.id
_entity.type
_entity.pdbx_description
1 polymer ?
#
loop_
_entity_poly.entity_id
_entity_poly.type
_entity_poly.pdbx_seq_one_letter_code
_entity_poly.pdbx_strand_id
1 'polypeptide(L)'
;EEEEEEGDMNPALAYASALKAPKSPLLFDPKNPNGPGLPSGRRRPPPHSLRLSASRPTEDGFVVVEDDIHALLEILPIDLRENLRDEPRRGQLLEVVLDLGRRPEARFLGESGGQYLRDREISLKELEEAQNAVGEFGADNRAGIEGTLHRISAIRSRKGFIVGLTCRVGRAVTGHVDMVRDLLHHKESILFLGRPGVGKTTVMREIARVLADELHKRVVK
;
A
#
# COMPACT_ATOMS: atom_id res chain seq x y z
N GLU A 1 12.02 42.75 34.11
CA GLU A 1 11.82 41.30 34.02
C GLU A 1 11.44 41.04 32.58
N GLU A 2 12.36 40.46 31.83
CA GLU A 2 12.32 40.31 30.38
C GLU A 2 11.43 39.12 30.00
N GLU A 3 10.49 39.36 29.09
CA GLU A 3 9.68 38.33 28.45
C GLU A 3 10.55 37.55 27.45
N GLU A 4 10.71 36.24 27.66
CA GLU A 4 11.33 35.34 26.69
C GLU A 4 10.38 35.13 25.52
N GLU A 5 10.66 35.76 24.37
CA GLU A 5 10.08 35.40 23.08
C GLU A 5 10.56 34.00 22.67
N GLU A 6 9.69 33.01 22.82
CA GLU A 6 9.87 31.67 22.25
C GLU A 6 9.77 31.77 20.71
N GLY A 7 10.93 31.90 20.07
CA GLY A 7 11.06 32.09 18.63
C GLY A 7 10.44 30.95 17.82
N ASP A 8 9.33 31.26 17.15
CA ASP A 8 8.65 30.39 16.20
C ASP A 8 9.60 30.00 15.05
N MET A 9 10.19 28.81 15.12
CA MET A 9 11.11 28.31 14.11
C MET A 9 10.34 28.06 12.81
N ASN A 10 10.52 28.95 11.83
CA ASN A 10 9.99 28.78 10.48
C ASN A 10 10.33 27.37 9.93
N PRO A 11 9.32 26.50 9.71
CA PRO A 11 9.54 25.11 9.28
C PRO A 11 10.42 25.03 8.03
N ALA A 12 10.26 25.95 7.09
CA ALA A 12 10.99 25.98 5.83
C ALA A 12 12.53 26.05 6.02
N LEU A 13 13.01 26.77 7.03
CA LEU A 13 14.44 26.88 7.35
C LEU A 13 14.98 25.58 7.96
N ALA A 14 14.17 24.88 8.76
CA ALA A 14 14.55 23.60 9.33
C ALA A 14 14.66 22.51 8.25
N TYR A 15 13.77 22.49 7.26
CA TYR A 15 13.82 21.55 6.14
C TYR A 15 14.96 21.83 5.15
N ALA A 16 15.30 23.10 4.89
CA ALA A 16 16.42 23.47 4.03
C ALA A 16 17.77 22.87 4.51
N SER A 17 17.91 22.65 5.82
CA SER A 17 19.10 22.01 6.40
C SER A 17 19.21 20.50 6.10
N ALA A 18 18.10 19.81 5.81
CA ALA A 18 18.06 18.38 5.54
C ALA A 18 18.41 18.01 4.08
N LEU A 19 18.29 18.95 3.14
CA LEU A 19 18.52 18.74 1.69
C LEU A 19 20.00 18.72 1.27
N LYS A 20 20.96 18.86 2.20
CA LYS A 20 22.41 19.00 1.92
C LYS A 20 23.21 17.69 1.83
N ALA A 21 22.62 16.56 1.43
CA ALA A 21 23.36 15.30 1.20
C ALA A 21 23.61 15.04 -0.30
N PRO A 22 24.81 14.58 -0.72
CA PRO A 22 25.18 14.53 -2.13
C PRO A 22 24.41 13.46 -2.93
N LYS A 23 23.88 13.87 -4.09
CA LYS A 23 23.29 13.01 -5.13
C LYS A 23 24.44 12.35 -5.93
N SER A 24 24.53 11.03 -5.96
CA SER A 24 25.38 10.29 -6.91
C SER A 24 24.50 9.62 -7.97
N PRO A 25 24.78 9.80 -9.28
CA PRO A 25 24.03 9.13 -10.34
C PRO A 25 24.72 7.81 -10.74
N LEU A 26 23.96 6.71 -10.78
CA LEU A 26 24.36 5.49 -11.49
C LEU A 26 23.73 5.52 -12.89
N LEU A 27 24.61 5.59 -13.88
CA LEU A 27 24.34 5.63 -15.32
C LEU A 27 24.25 4.19 -15.86
N PHE A 28 23.22 3.86 -16.64
CA PHE A 28 23.22 2.65 -17.48
C PHE A 28 22.52 2.94 -18.82
N ASP A 29 23.26 2.71 -19.91
CA ASP A 29 22.87 2.94 -21.31
C ASP A 29 22.05 1.77 -21.90
N PRO A 30 21.04 2.02 -22.77
CA PRO A 30 20.21 0.99 -23.38
C PRO A 30 20.63 0.67 -24.84
N LYS A 31 20.60 -0.61 -25.23
CA LYS A 31 20.56 -1.02 -26.65
C LYS A 31 19.54 -2.13 -26.89
N ASN A 32 18.51 -1.77 -27.67
CA ASN A 32 17.53 -2.61 -28.37
C ASN A 32 18.19 -3.32 -29.57
N PRO A 33 17.73 -4.50 -30.03
CA PRO A 33 16.93 -4.48 -31.27
C PRO A 33 15.87 -5.62 -31.41
N ASN A 34 14.69 -5.25 -31.93
CA ASN A 34 13.91 -5.92 -33.00
C ASN A 34 12.39 -6.07 -32.70
N GLY A 35 11.57 -5.35 -33.48
CA GLY A 35 10.22 -5.78 -33.88
C GLY A 35 10.25 -6.40 -35.30
N PRO A 36 9.13 -6.50 -36.06
CA PRO A 36 7.73 -6.17 -35.75
C PRO A 36 6.71 -7.28 -36.15
N GLY A 37 5.41 -7.11 -35.81
CA GLY A 37 4.32 -7.90 -36.40
C GLY A 37 2.91 -7.58 -35.86
N LEU A 38 2.08 -6.93 -36.70
CA LEU A 38 0.60 -6.81 -36.62
C LEU A 38 0.00 -7.66 -37.78
N PRO A 39 -1.34 -7.96 -37.90
CA PRO A 39 -2.46 -7.06 -37.56
C PRO A 39 -3.82 -7.65 -37.08
N SER A 40 -4.64 -6.73 -36.54
CA SER A 40 -6.11 -6.53 -36.67
C SER A 40 -7.15 -7.60 -36.30
N GLY A 41 -8.11 -7.20 -35.43
CA GLY A 41 -9.45 -7.78 -35.33
C GLY A 41 -10.38 -6.96 -34.43
N ARG A 42 -11.23 -6.10 -35.02
CA ARG A 42 -12.30 -5.33 -34.33
C ARG A 42 -13.49 -6.22 -33.99
N ARG A 43 -14.12 -6.03 -32.82
CA ARG A 43 -15.59 -6.17 -32.59
C ARG A 43 -16.00 -5.35 -31.36
N ARG A 44 -17.06 -4.53 -31.50
CA ARG A 44 -17.78 -3.84 -30.41
C ARG A 44 -19.01 -4.65 -30.00
N PRO A 45 -19.52 -4.49 -28.76
CA PRO A 45 -20.97 -4.36 -28.54
C PRO A 45 -21.36 -3.18 -27.61
N PRO A 46 -22.68 -2.87 -27.49
CA PRO A 46 -23.24 -1.57 -27.07
C PRO A 46 -23.64 -1.51 -25.55
N PRO A 47 -24.25 -0.40 -25.04
CA PRO A 47 -24.08 0.04 -23.65
C PRO A 47 -25.26 -0.22 -22.68
N HIS A 48 -24.96 0.03 -21.39
CA HIS A 48 -25.84 0.24 -20.21
C HIS A 48 -26.53 -0.97 -19.55
N SER A 49 -26.05 -1.31 -18.34
CA SER A 49 -26.84 -1.22 -17.10
C SER A 49 -25.92 -1.43 -15.89
N LEU A 50 -25.89 -0.46 -14.97
CA LEU A 50 -25.25 -0.59 -13.66
C LEU A 50 -25.91 -1.74 -12.89
N ARG A 51 -25.16 -2.80 -12.58
CA ARG A 51 -25.52 -3.78 -11.54
C ARG A 51 -24.38 -3.85 -10.54
N LEU A 52 -24.68 -3.44 -9.30
CA LEU A 52 -23.92 -3.82 -8.12
C LEU A 52 -23.92 -5.37 -8.06
N SER A 53 -22.77 -5.99 -8.33
CA SER A 53 -22.61 -7.44 -8.23
C SER A 53 -22.24 -7.81 -6.80
N ALA A 54 -23.23 -8.18 -6.00
CA ALA A 54 -23.02 -9.11 -4.90
C ALA A 54 -22.78 -10.49 -5.52
N SER A 55 -21.56 -11.03 -5.41
CA SER A 55 -21.22 -12.36 -5.92
C SER A 55 -21.77 -13.45 -4.99
N ARG A 56 -22.54 -14.38 -5.57
CA ARG A 56 -22.94 -15.66 -4.94
C ARG A 56 -21.75 -16.64 -4.98
N PRO A 57 -21.62 -17.57 -4.01
CA PRO A 57 -20.53 -18.51 -3.98
C PRO A 57 -20.74 -19.64 -5.01
N THR A 58 -19.68 -20.01 -5.73
CA THR A 58 -19.61 -21.17 -6.64
C THR A 58 -18.50 -22.12 -6.17
N GLU A 59 -18.71 -23.43 -6.34
CA GLU A 59 -18.06 -24.57 -5.67
C GLU A 59 -16.56 -24.84 -5.99
N ASP A 60 -15.85 -23.92 -6.60
CA ASP A 60 -14.41 -24.06 -6.85
C ASP A 60 -13.66 -23.18 -5.84
N GLY A 61 -12.75 -23.76 -5.06
CA GLY A 61 -11.98 -23.11 -3.98
C GLY A 61 -11.03 -22.00 -4.46
N PHE A 62 -11.58 -20.93 -5.02
CA PHE A 62 -10.84 -19.78 -5.49
C PHE A 62 -10.41 -18.92 -4.30
N VAL A 63 -9.11 -18.65 -4.24
CA VAL A 63 -8.53 -17.66 -3.35
C VAL A 63 -8.93 -16.27 -3.86
N VAL A 64 -9.76 -15.56 -3.10
CA VAL A 64 -10.10 -14.16 -3.41
C VAL A 64 -9.13 -13.25 -2.68
N VAL A 65 -8.52 -12.33 -3.42
CA VAL A 65 -7.63 -11.32 -2.86
C VAL A 65 -8.37 -10.00 -2.87
N GLU A 66 -8.70 -9.49 -1.69
CA GLU A 66 -9.31 -8.18 -1.51
C GLU A 66 -8.21 -7.19 -1.10
N ASP A 67 -8.11 -6.10 -1.87
CA ASP A 67 -7.28 -4.96 -1.53
C ASP A 67 -8.16 -3.70 -1.45
N ASP A 68 -8.34 -3.16 -0.24
CA ASP A 68 -9.04 -1.89 0.03
C ASP A 68 -8.21 -0.68 -0.45
N ILE A 69 -7.53 -0.84 -1.60
CA ILE A 69 -6.51 0.05 -2.13
C ILE A 69 -7.00 1.48 -2.25
N HIS A 70 -8.31 1.67 -2.46
CA HIS A 70 -8.96 2.97 -2.46
C HIS A 70 -8.61 3.81 -1.22
N ALA A 71 -8.67 3.23 -0.03
CA ALA A 71 -8.35 3.93 1.21
C ALA A 71 -6.88 4.38 1.27
N LEU A 72 -5.96 3.56 0.72
CA LEU A 72 -4.56 3.94 0.59
C LEU A 72 -4.33 5.06 -0.41
N LEU A 73 -5.04 5.05 -1.54
CA LEU A 73 -4.90 6.07 -2.57
C LEU A 73 -5.41 7.45 -2.11
N GLU A 74 -6.33 7.49 -1.13
CA GLU A 74 -6.81 8.73 -0.51
C GLU A 74 -5.72 9.48 0.29
N ILE A 75 -4.66 8.80 0.70
CA ILE A 75 -3.51 9.42 1.39
C ILE A 75 -2.56 10.10 0.40
N LEU A 76 -2.55 9.65 -0.85
CA LEU A 76 -1.60 10.13 -1.85
C LEU A 76 -2.04 11.48 -2.42
N PRO A 77 -1.08 12.32 -2.85
CA PRO A 77 -1.35 13.49 -3.70
C PRO A 77 -2.26 13.14 -4.87
N ILE A 78 -3.14 14.07 -5.24
CA ILE A 78 -4.26 13.79 -6.15
C ILE A 78 -3.81 13.28 -7.52
N ASP A 79 -2.70 13.78 -8.04
CA ASP A 79 -2.15 13.35 -9.32
C ASP A 79 -1.59 11.93 -9.27
N LEU A 80 -0.95 11.53 -8.14
CA LEU A 80 -0.48 10.16 -7.95
C LEU A 80 -1.63 9.18 -7.77
N ARG A 81 -2.67 9.62 -7.07
CA ARG A 81 -3.91 8.87 -6.90
C ARG A 81 -4.56 8.58 -8.26
N GLU A 82 -4.68 9.58 -9.12
CA GLU A 82 -5.24 9.42 -10.47
C GLU A 82 -4.39 8.47 -11.31
N ASN A 83 -3.07 8.68 -11.36
CA ASN A 83 -2.15 7.81 -12.10
C ASN A 83 -2.25 6.34 -11.65
N LEU A 84 -2.40 6.08 -10.36
CA LEU A 84 -2.51 4.73 -9.82
C LEU A 84 -3.92 4.13 -9.94
N ARG A 85 -4.97 4.96 -10.02
CA ARG A 85 -6.34 4.48 -10.28
C ARG A 85 -6.46 3.90 -11.69
N ASP A 86 -5.82 4.54 -12.65
CA ASP A 86 -5.86 4.15 -14.07
C ASP A 86 -4.78 3.10 -14.45
N GLU A 87 -3.87 2.76 -13.53
CA GLU A 87 -2.81 1.78 -13.78
C GLU A 87 -3.38 0.35 -13.90
N PRO A 88 -3.21 -0.33 -15.06
CA PRO A 88 -3.70 -1.69 -15.26
C PRO A 88 -3.12 -2.71 -14.27
N ARG A 89 -1.90 -2.48 -13.77
CA ARG A 89 -1.20 -3.36 -12.81
C ARG A 89 -1.50 -3.01 -11.35
N ARG A 90 -2.51 -2.18 -11.04
CA ARG A 90 -2.83 -1.76 -9.65
C ARG A 90 -2.96 -2.93 -8.65
N GLY A 91 -3.52 -4.07 -9.09
CA GLY A 91 -3.65 -5.27 -8.25
C GLY A 91 -2.31 -5.92 -7.86
N GLN A 92 -1.22 -5.52 -8.52
CA GLN A 92 0.15 -5.95 -8.24
C GLN A 92 0.95 -4.91 -7.45
N LEU A 93 0.37 -3.74 -7.13
CA LEU A 93 1.05 -2.67 -6.39
C LEU A 93 1.46 -3.15 -5.00
N LEU A 94 2.74 -3.08 -4.66
CA LEU A 94 3.27 -3.47 -3.36
C LEU A 94 3.36 -2.28 -2.41
N GLU A 95 3.97 -1.19 -2.88
CA GLU A 95 4.13 0.03 -2.09
C GLU A 95 4.32 1.26 -2.97
N VAL A 96 3.98 2.42 -2.41
CA VAL A 96 4.26 3.74 -2.96
C VAL A 96 5.21 4.46 -2.01
N VAL A 97 6.29 5.02 -2.56
CA VAL A 97 7.34 5.72 -1.82
C VAL A 97 7.30 7.20 -2.19
N LEU A 98 7.17 8.05 -1.17
CA LEU A 98 7.13 9.51 -1.26
C LEU A 98 8.28 10.07 -0.43
N ASP A 99 9.37 10.48 -1.06
CA ASP A 99 10.52 11.05 -0.36
C ASP A 99 10.73 12.50 -0.78
N LEU A 100 10.93 13.40 0.18
CA LEU A 100 11.14 14.83 -0.07
C LEU A 100 12.29 15.06 -1.06
N GLY A 101 12.04 15.83 -2.12
CA GLY A 101 13.04 16.12 -3.15
C GLY A 101 13.39 14.93 -4.04
N ARG A 102 12.55 13.90 -4.07
CA ARG A 102 12.65 12.76 -5.01
C ARG A 102 11.35 12.59 -5.78
N ARG A 103 11.43 11.97 -6.95
CA ARG A 103 10.25 11.58 -7.71
C ARG A 103 9.54 10.44 -6.98
N PRO A 104 8.20 10.46 -6.90
CA PRO A 104 7.45 9.39 -6.24
C PRO A 104 7.55 8.10 -7.05
N GLU A 105 7.72 6.99 -6.33
CA GLU A 105 7.91 5.66 -6.92
C GLU A 105 6.81 4.70 -6.48
N ALA A 106 6.36 3.85 -7.39
CA ALA A 106 5.53 2.69 -7.10
C ALA A 106 6.32 1.41 -7.36
N ARG A 107 6.18 0.41 -6.49
CA ARG A 107 6.77 -0.91 -6.68
C ARG A 107 5.67 -1.92 -6.97
N PHE A 108 5.89 -2.76 -7.98
CA PHE A 108 4.93 -3.78 -8.41
C PHE A 108 5.49 -5.18 -8.22
N LEU A 109 4.61 -6.15 -8.00
CA LEU A 109 4.97 -7.55 -7.90
C LEU A 109 5.60 -8.05 -9.20
N GLY A 110 6.73 -8.75 -9.10
CA GLY A 110 7.43 -9.31 -10.27
C GLY A 110 8.36 -8.34 -11.00
N GLU A 111 8.39 -7.06 -10.60
CA GLU A 111 9.29 -6.06 -11.17
C GLU A 111 10.48 -5.78 -10.26
N SER A 112 11.65 -5.60 -10.89
CA SER A 112 12.88 -5.26 -10.18
C SER A 112 13.02 -3.75 -10.10
N GLY A 113 12.56 -3.17 -9.00
CA GLY A 113 12.75 -1.75 -8.68
C GLY A 113 11.45 -0.95 -8.53
N GLY A 114 11.62 0.36 -8.37
CA GLY A 114 10.52 1.33 -8.35
C GLY A 114 10.32 1.96 -9.72
N GLN A 115 9.05 2.16 -10.09
CA GLN A 115 8.65 2.91 -11.26
C GLN A 115 8.19 4.30 -10.83
N TYR A 116 8.72 5.33 -11.48
CA TYR A 116 8.30 6.70 -11.22
C TYR A 116 6.86 6.94 -11.65
N LEU A 117 6.07 7.52 -10.74
CA LEU A 117 4.67 7.87 -11.00
C LEU A 117 4.53 9.23 -11.69
N ARG A 118 5.54 10.11 -11.57
CA ARG A 118 5.65 11.39 -12.28
C ARG A 118 7.10 11.90 -12.30
N ASP A 119 7.35 12.95 -13.07
CA ASP A 119 8.66 13.58 -13.19
C ASP A 119 8.93 14.67 -12.13
N ARG A 120 7.87 15.22 -11.53
CA ARG A 120 7.99 16.23 -10.47
C ARG A 120 8.36 15.58 -9.13
N GLU A 121 9.36 16.14 -8.45
CA GLU A 121 9.76 15.74 -7.11
C GLU A 121 8.62 15.96 -6.08
N ILE A 122 8.63 15.21 -4.99
CA ILE A 122 7.72 15.39 -3.86
C ILE A 122 8.13 16.62 -3.07
N SER A 123 7.17 17.51 -2.87
CA SER A 123 7.31 18.70 -2.05
C SER A 123 6.97 18.42 -0.59
N LEU A 124 7.41 19.32 0.29
CA LEU A 124 7.08 19.25 1.70
C LEU A 124 5.56 19.32 1.94
N LYS A 125 4.89 20.23 1.24
CA LYS A 125 3.44 20.42 1.35
C LYS A 125 2.67 19.12 1.06
N GLU A 126 3.10 18.37 0.05
CA GLU A 126 2.49 17.07 -0.29
C GLU A 126 2.68 16.03 0.81
N LEU A 127 3.82 16.03 1.51
CA LEU A 127 4.05 15.14 2.66
C LEU A 127 3.20 15.55 3.87
N GLU A 128 3.02 16.85 4.10
CA GLU A 128 2.15 17.38 5.16
C GLU A 128 0.67 17.03 4.90
N GLU A 129 0.20 17.21 3.65
CA GLU A 129 -1.14 16.81 3.23
C GLU A 129 -1.36 15.29 3.42
N ALA A 130 -0.40 14.48 2.99
CA ALA A 130 -0.43 13.02 3.19
C ALA A 130 -0.40 12.64 4.69
N GLN A 131 0.43 13.30 5.50
CA GLN A 131 0.46 13.10 6.95
C GLN A 131 -0.91 13.38 7.58
N ASN A 132 -1.54 14.49 7.22
CA ASN A 132 -2.85 14.86 7.74
C ASN A 132 -3.94 13.85 7.35
N ALA A 133 -3.85 13.25 6.16
CA ALA A 133 -4.76 12.19 5.72
C ALA A 133 -4.55 10.86 6.47
N VAL A 134 -3.32 10.57 6.91
CA VAL A 134 -3.00 9.37 7.70
C VAL A 134 -3.45 9.51 9.16
N GLY A 135 -3.30 10.71 9.74
CA GLY A 135 -3.50 10.96 11.16
C GLY A 135 -2.23 10.72 11.99
N GLU A 136 -2.38 10.17 13.18
CA GLU A 136 -1.26 10.01 14.11
C GLU A 136 -0.39 8.77 13.80
N PHE A 137 0.92 8.97 13.87
CA PHE A 137 1.91 7.89 13.82
C PHE A 137 2.26 7.46 15.24
N GLY A 138 2.38 6.14 15.45
CA GLY A 138 2.89 5.60 16.71
C GLY A 138 4.37 5.92 16.95
N ALA A 139 4.87 5.56 18.12
CA ALA A 139 6.26 5.79 18.53
C ALA A 139 7.32 5.12 17.61
N ASP A 140 6.93 4.11 16.83
CA ASP A 140 7.78 3.45 15.84
C ASP A 140 7.72 4.08 14.44
N ASN A 141 7.09 5.26 14.31
CA ASN A 141 6.82 5.98 13.06
C ASN A 141 5.95 5.19 12.08
N ARG A 142 4.99 4.39 12.59
CA ARG A 142 4.07 3.64 11.74
C ARG A 142 2.62 3.96 12.08
N ALA A 143 1.80 3.90 11.06
CA ALA A 143 0.35 4.01 11.14
C ALA A 143 -0.30 2.90 10.31
N GLY A 144 -1.47 2.45 10.74
CA GLY A 144 -2.38 1.65 9.92
C GLY A 144 -3.48 2.56 9.39
N ILE A 145 -4.09 2.18 8.26
CA ILE A 145 -5.35 2.80 7.84
C ILE A 145 -6.48 2.00 8.47
N GLU A 146 -7.34 2.69 9.23
CA GLU A 146 -8.46 2.07 9.93
C GLU A 146 -9.31 1.20 9.00
N GLY A 147 -9.73 0.03 9.49
CA GLY A 147 -10.53 -0.91 8.72
C GLY A 147 -9.77 -1.67 7.62
N THR A 148 -8.46 -1.43 7.41
CA THR A 148 -7.69 -2.08 6.34
C THR A 148 -6.39 -2.72 6.85
N LEU A 149 -5.70 -3.46 5.97
CA LEU A 149 -4.37 -4.01 6.23
C LEU A 149 -3.22 -3.10 5.77
N HIS A 150 -3.53 -1.92 5.23
CA HIS A 150 -2.53 -0.98 4.74
C HIS A 150 -1.67 -0.43 5.87
N ARG A 151 -0.41 -0.16 5.55
CA ARG A 151 0.56 0.36 6.53
C ARG A 151 1.33 1.52 5.96
N ILE A 152 1.40 2.59 6.71
CA ILE A 152 2.15 3.79 6.37
C ILE A 152 3.32 3.88 7.33
N SER A 153 4.54 3.99 6.80
CA SER A 153 5.74 4.20 7.61
C SER A 153 6.33 5.57 7.25
N ALA A 154 6.62 6.36 8.27
CA ALA A 154 7.22 7.67 8.13
C ALA A 154 8.72 7.63 8.38
N ILE A 155 9.47 8.36 7.57
CA ILE A 155 10.87 8.68 7.81
C ILE A 155 10.90 10.11 8.33
N ARG A 156 11.56 10.31 9.47
CA ARG A 156 11.68 11.62 10.11
C ARG A 156 13.10 12.16 10.07
N SER A 157 13.20 13.48 9.94
CA SER A 157 14.43 14.23 10.19
C SER A 157 14.82 14.15 11.67
N ARG A 158 16.07 14.49 11.99
CA ARG A 158 16.56 14.63 13.38
C ARG A 158 15.74 15.62 14.19
N LYS A 159 15.09 16.59 13.53
CA LYS A 159 14.20 17.58 14.14
C LYS A 159 12.75 17.09 14.28
N GLY A 160 12.46 15.81 13.98
CA GLY A 160 11.13 15.21 14.13
C GLY A 160 10.18 15.36 12.94
N PHE A 161 10.53 16.19 11.96
CA PHE A 161 9.74 16.43 10.76
C PHE A 161 9.64 15.21 9.82
N ILE A 162 8.48 14.95 9.21
CA ILE A 162 8.35 13.91 8.18
C ILE A 162 9.04 14.35 6.90
N VAL A 163 9.98 13.53 6.43
CA VAL A 163 10.73 13.76 5.18
C VAL A 163 10.52 12.65 4.15
N GLY A 164 9.79 11.59 4.53
CA GLY A 164 9.34 10.58 3.59
C GLY A 164 8.25 9.69 4.16
N LEU A 165 7.45 9.10 3.26
CA LEU A 165 6.38 8.16 3.56
C LEU A 165 6.51 6.94 2.66
N THR A 166 6.33 5.76 3.23
CA THR A 166 6.16 4.51 2.48
C THR A 166 4.78 3.94 2.77
N CYS A 167 3.93 3.93 1.76
CA CYS A 167 2.56 3.44 1.81
C CYS A 167 2.51 2.02 1.26
N ARG A 168 2.41 1.01 2.13
CA ARG A 168 2.38 -0.41 1.75
C ARG A 168 0.96 -0.91 1.58
N VAL A 169 0.73 -1.60 0.47
CA VAL A 169 -0.55 -2.22 0.16
C VAL A 169 -0.68 -3.51 1.00
N GLY A 170 -1.62 -3.52 1.95
CA GLY A 170 -2.05 -4.73 2.63
C GLY A 170 -3.14 -5.39 1.81
N ARG A 171 -3.11 -6.72 1.71
CA ARG A 171 -4.13 -7.51 1.01
C ARG A 171 -4.69 -8.56 1.95
N ALA A 172 -6.01 -8.67 2.00
CA ALA A 172 -6.68 -9.80 2.61
C ALA A 172 -6.75 -10.92 1.58
N VAL A 173 -6.57 -12.15 2.04
CA VAL A 173 -6.57 -13.32 1.17
C VAL A 173 -7.52 -14.33 1.79
N THR A 174 -8.64 -14.57 1.12
CA THR A 174 -9.72 -15.43 1.58
C THR A 174 -9.75 -16.75 0.81
N GLY A 175 -10.59 -17.71 1.21
CA GLY A 175 -10.75 -19.00 0.52
C GLY A 175 -9.74 -20.11 0.91
N HIS A 176 -8.76 -19.81 1.77
CA HIS A 176 -7.82 -20.83 2.27
C HIS A 176 -8.36 -21.68 3.43
N VAL A 177 -9.43 -21.22 4.09
CA VAL A 177 -9.94 -21.86 5.32
C VAL A 177 -10.65 -23.18 5.04
N ASP A 178 -11.20 -23.37 3.84
CA ASP A 178 -11.89 -24.61 3.49
C ASP A 178 -10.99 -25.84 3.63
N MET A 179 -9.67 -25.68 3.40
CA MET A 179 -8.68 -26.75 3.58
C MET A 179 -8.52 -27.23 5.03
N VAL A 180 -8.89 -26.41 6.01
CA VAL A 180 -8.71 -26.70 7.45
C VAL A 180 -10.02 -26.59 8.23
N ARG A 181 -11.16 -26.49 7.53
CA ARG A 181 -12.48 -26.23 8.11
C ARG A 181 -12.95 -27.38 9.00
N ASP A 182 -12.62 -28.60 8.62
CA ASP A 182 -12.82 -29.81 9.43
C ASP A 182 -12.09 -29.71 10.77
N LEU A 183 -10.83 -29.27 10.77
CA LEU A 183 -10.01 -29.07 11.97
C LEU A 183 -10.60 -28.01 12.92
N LEU A 184 -11.27 -26.97 12.40
CA LEU A 184 -11.87 -25.91 13.22
C LEU A 184 -13.08 -26.37 14.05
N HIS A 185 -13.69 -27.51 13.71
CA HIS A 185 -14.76 -28.11 14.52
C HIS A 185 -14.22 -28.80 15.77
N HIS A 186 -12.98 -29.29 15.70
CA HIS A 186 -12.30 -29.89 16.84
C HIS A 186 -11.85 -28.78 17.80
N LYS A 187 -12.19 -28.88 19.09
CA LYS A 187 -11.83 -27.88 20.13
C LYS A 187 -10.36 -27.98 20.57
N GLU A 188 -9.49 -28.35 19.64
CA GLU A 188 -8.07 -28.57 19.88
C GLU A 188 -7.25 -27.37 19.45
N SER A 189 -6.02 -27.27 19.95
CA SER A 189 -5.09 -26.23 19.55
C SER A 189 -4.43 -26.59 18.22
N ILE A 190 -4.37 -25.64 17.29
CA ILE A 190 -3.78 -25.81 15.96
C ILE A 190 -2.49 -25.00 15.88
N LEU A 191 -1.40 -25.62 15.40
CA LEU A 191 -0.09 -24.99 15.20
C LEU A 191 0.26 -24.90 13.71
N PHE A 192 0.51 -23.68 13.22
CA PHE A 192 0.96 -23.44 11.84
C PHE A 192 2.48 -23.37 11.75
N LEU A 193 3.10 -24.32 11.03
CA LEU A 193 4.54 -24.40 10.81
C LEU A 193 4.91 -24.09 9.35
N GLY A 194 6.11 -23.54 9.13
CA GLY A 194 6.63 -23.28 7.79
C GLY A 194 7.65 -22.13 7.73
N ARG A 195 8.37 -22.03 6.62
CA ARG A 195 9.39 -21.00 6.38
C ARG A 195 8.82 -19.58 6.51
N PRO A 196 9.63 -18.54 6.79
CA PRO A 196 9.18 -17.16 6.73
C PRO A 196 8.50 -16.83 5.39
N GLY A 197 7.42 -16.04 5.43
CA GLY A 197 6.73 -15.57 4.20
C GLY A 197 5.72 -16.51 3.56
N VAL A 198 5.57 -17.76 4.00
CA VAL A 198 4.66 -18.76 3.38
C VAL A 198 3.15 -18.56 3.65
N GLY A 199 2.74 -17.42 4.22
CA GLY A 199 1.31 -17.14 4.43
C GLY A 199 0.68 -17.68 5.72
N LYS A 200 1.46 -18.17 6.70
CA LYS A 200 0.94 -18.65 7.99
C LYS A 200 -0.01 -17.66 8.68
N THR A 201 0.44 -16.40 8.82
CA THR A 201 -0.35 -15.33 9.43
C THR A 201 -1.58 -14.97 8.60
N THR A 202 -1.50 -15.13 7.27
CA THR A 202 -2.61 -14.91 6.36
C THR A 202 -3.73 -15.92 6.63
N VAL A 203 -3.39 -17.21 6.69
CA VAL A 203 -4.33 -18.28 7.04
C VAL A 203 -4.90 -18.07 8.44
N MET A 204 -4.06 -17.74 9.43
CA MET A 204 -4.51 -17.47 10.80
C MET A 204 -5.53 -16.34 10.89
N ARG A 205 -5.31 -15.23 10.17
CA ARG A 205 -6.25 -14.10 10.13
C ARG A 205 -7.56 -14.48 9.47
N GLU A 206 -7.51 -15.26 8.41
CA GLU A 206 -8.72 -15.70 7.72
C GLU A 206 -9.54 -16.68 8.56
N ILE A 207 -8.89 -17.61 9.27
CA ILE A 207 -9.56 -18.48 10.25
C ILE A 207 -10.24 -17.65 11.34
N ALA A 208 -9.53 -16.67 11.88
CA ALA A 208 -10.08 -15.76 12.89
C ALA A 208 -11.33 -15.04 12.38
N ARG A 209 -11.31 -14.55 11.13
CA ARG A 209 -12.46 -13.93 10.46
C ARG A 209 -13.63 -14.90 10.37
N VAL A 210 -13.42 -16.11 9.83
CA VAL A 210 -14.47 -17.15 9.70
C VAL A 210 -15.05 -17.55 11.07
N LEU A 211 -14.19 -17.71 12.09
CA LEU A 211 -14.64 -18.04 13.44
C LEU A 211 -15.55 -16.95 14.04
N ALA A 212 -15.24 -15.67 13.80
CA ALA A 212 -16.02 -14.55 14.30
C ALA A 212 -17.32 -14.34 13.50
N ASP A 213 -17.22 -14.32 12.17
CA ASP A 213 -18.32 -13.92 11.28
C ASP A 213 -19.30 -15.05 11.02
N GLU A 214 -18.81 -16.27 10.73
CA GLU A 214 -19.66 -17.41 10.36
C GLU A 214 -20.04 -18.28 11.56
N LEU A 215 -19.10 -18.49 12.48
CA LEU A 215 -19.29 -19.36 13.64
C LEU A 215 -19.64 -18.60 14.92
N HIS A 216 -19.72 -17.26 14.85
CA HIS A 216 -20.08 -16.35 15.96
C HIS A 216 -19.30 -16.62 17.25
N LYS A 217 -18.05 -17.08 17.12
CA LYS A 217 -17.15 -17.32 18.26
C LYS A 217 -16.45 -16.02 18.62
N ARG A 218 -16.24 -15.82 19.92
CA ARG A 218 -15.38 -14.73 20.39
C ARG A 218 -13.94 -14.99 19.96
N VAL A 219 -13.39 -14.05 19.20
CA VAL A 219 -11.99 -14.04 18.80
C VAL A 219 -11.30 -12.88 19.50
N VAL A 220 -10.13 -13.14 20.07
CA VAL A 220 -9.30 -12.13 20.75
C VAL A 220 -7.92 -12.18 20.12
N LYS A 221 -7.37 -11.00 19.82
CA LYS A 221 -6.04 -10.83 19.23
C LYS A 221 -5.01 -10.49 20.30
#